data_AF-A0A6J1P7I7-F1
#
_entry.id   AF-A0A6J1P7I7-F1
#
_cell.length_a   1.000
_cell.length_b   1.000
_cell.length_c   1.000
_cell.angle_alpha   90.00
_cell.angle_beta   90.00
_cell.angle_gamma   90.00
#
_symmetry.space_group_name_H-M   'P 1'
#
loop_
_entity.id
_entity.type
_entity.pdbx_description
1 polymer ?
#
loop_
_entity_poly.entity_id
_entity_poly.type
_entity_poly.pdbx_seq_one_letter_code
_entity_poly.pdbx_strand_id
1 'polypeptide(L)'
;MAELLLDPNIRLWVFLPIVIITFLVGIVRHYVSIILSSQKKIELLQVQDSQVMIRARLLRENGKYLPRQSFAMRRHWFNNEDTGYFKVQKRVAASQ
;
A
#
# COMPACT_ATOMS: atom_id res chain seq x y z
N MET A 1 17.07 31.47 39.07
CA MET A 1 16.41 32.09 37.91
C MET A 1 15.13 31.32 37.65
N ALA A 2 13.99 32.00 37.84
CA ALA A 2 12.61 31.50 37.82
C ALA A 2 12.30 30.27 38.72
N GLU A 3 12.30 30.45 40.05
CA GLU A 3 11.46 29.61 40.92
C GLU A 3 10.01 30.09 40.78
N LEU A 4 9.34 29.67 39.70
CA LEU A 4 7.91 29.90 39.55
C LEU A 4 7.17 28.86 40.39
N LEU A 5 6.67 29.29 41.55
CA LEU A 5 5.89 28.46 42.46
C LEU A 5 4.50 28.23 41.86
N LEU A 6 4.35 27.15 41.10
CA LEU A 6 3.08 26.74 40.50
C LEU A 6 2.22 26.02 41.54
N ASP A 7 0.93 26.38 41.62
CA ASP A 7 -0.05 25.69 42.45
C ASP A 7 -0.07 24.19 42.08
N PRO A 8 0.22 23.27 43.04
CA PRO A 8 0.19 21.84 42.81
C PRO A 8 -1.13 21.33 42.20
N ASN A 9 -2.24 22.02 42.47
CA ASN A 9 -3.56 21.66 41.93
C ASN A 9 -3.61 21.75 40.39
N ILE A 10 -2.85 22.66 39.77
CA ILE A 10 -2.84 22.84 38.31
C ILE A 10 -2.36 21.56 37.60
N ARG A 11 -1.44 20.81 38.21
CA ARG A 11 -0.91 19.57 37.63
C ARG A 11 -1.99 18.49 37.49
N LEU A 12 -2.81 18.31 38.51
CA LEU A 12 -3.81 17.25 38.54
C LEU A 12 -5.09 17.66 37.82
N TRP A 13 -5.49 18.93 37.94
CA TRP A 13 -6.76 19.41 37.39
C TRP A 13 -6.66 19.91 35.95
N VAL A 14 -5.47 20.25 35.46
CA VAL A 14 -5.31 20.81 34.10
C VAL A 14 -4.46 19.90 33.22
N PHE A 15 -3.25 19.54 33.65
CA PHE A 15 -2.35 18.73 32.81
C PHE A 15 -2.87 17.32 32.57
N LEU A 16 -3.32 16.62 33.62
CA LEU A 16 -3.81 15.25 33.47
C LEU A 16 -5.04 15.17 32.55
N PRO A 17 -6.07 16.04 32.68
CA PRO A 17 -7.19 16.07 31.74
C PRO A 17 -6.77 16.41 30.31
N ILE A 18 -5.85 17.36 30.10
CA ILE A 18 -5.37 17.69 28.75
C ILE A 18 -4.70 16.48 28.08
N VAL A 19 -3.87 15.74 28.81
CA VAL A 19 -3.22 14.52 28.29
C VAL A 19 -4.27 13.47 27.93
N ILE A 20 -5.28 13.26 28.78
CA ILE A 20 -6.36 12.30 28.51
C ILE A 20 -7.17 12.72 27.27
N ILE A 21 -7.56 14.01 27.18
CA ILE A 21 -8.35 14.51 26.05
C ILE A 21 -7.57 14.38 24.75
N THR A 22 -6.30 14.78 24.72
CA THR A 22 -5.47 14.68 23.51
C THR A 22 -5.27 13.24 23.06
N PHE A 23 -5.10 12.31 24.01
CA PHE A 23 -5.04 10.88 23.73
C PHE A 23 -6.36 10.34 23.14
N LEU A 24 -7.49 10.66 23.77
CA LEU A 24 -8.82 10.26 23.30
C LEU A 24 -9.14 10.85 21.92
N VAL A 25 -8.81 12.11 21.67
CA VAL A 25 -8.96 12.75 20.36
C VAL A 25 -8.10 12.04 19.31
N GLY A 26 -6.88 11.60 19.67
CA GLY A 26 -6.03 10.78 18.80
C GLY A 26 -6.69 9.46 18.40
N ILE A 27 -7.29 8.77 19.36
CA ILE A 27 -8.05 7.52 19.13
C ILE A 27 -9.24 7.79 18.21
N VAL A 28 -10.06 8.81 18.52
CA VAL A 28 -11.23 9.16 17.71
C VAL A 28 -10.80 9.51 16.28
N ARG A 29 -9.76 10.33 16.10
CA ARG A 29 -9.24 10.68 14.77
C ARG A 29 -8.81 9.44 13.99
N HIS A 30 -8.15 8.48 14.63
CA HIS A 30 -7.73 7.23 13.99
C HIS A 30 -8.94 6.44 13.48
N TYR A 31 -9.96 6.21 14.32
CA TYR A 31 -11.15 5.48 13.92
C TYR A 31 -11.99 6.21 12.87
N VAL A 32 -12.13 7.53 12.99
CA VAL A 32 -12.78 8.36 11.96
C VAL A 32 -12.04 8.22 10.63
N SER A 33 -10.70 8.24 10.64
CA SER A 33 -9.91 8.04 9.41
C SER A 33 -10.11 6.67 8.79
N ILE A 34 -10.28 5.61 9.59
CA ILE A 34 -10.58 4.26 9.09
C ILE A 34 -11.97 4.25 8.43
N ILE A 35 -12.97 4.86 9.08
CA ILE A 35 -14.34 4.90 8.56
C ILE A 35 -14.43 5.73 7.27
N LEU A 36 -13.70 6.85 7.20
CA LEU A 36 -13.63 7.68 5.99
C LEU A 36 -12.76 7.07 4.89
N SER A 37 -11.96 6.04 5.19
CA SER A 37 -11.12 5.39 4.20
C SER A 37 -12.00 4.62 3.20
N SER A 38 -12.19 5.21 2.02
CA SER A 38 -12.91 4.56 0.93
C SER A 38 -12.00 3.58 0.21
N GLN A 39 -12.45 2.33 0.07
CA GLN A 39 -11.80 1.38 -0.83
C GLN A 39 -12.18 1.72 -2.27
N LYS A 40 -11.18 2.08 -3.09
CA LYS A 40 -11.38 2.28 -4.52
C LYS A 40 -11.92 0.99 -5.13
N LYS A 41 -12.98 1.08 -5.95
CA LYS A 41 -13.47 -0.07 -6.72
C LYS A 41 -12.33 -0.57 -7.59
N ILE A 42 -11.90 -1.79 -7.32
CA ILE A 42 -10.79 -2.40 -8.02
C ILE A 42 -11.34 -3.07 -9.28
N GLU A 43 -10.85 -2.67 -10.45
CA GLU A 43 -11.17 -3.34 -11.69
C GLU A 43 -10.39 -4.66 -11.78
N LEU A 44 -11.08 -5.78 -12.06
CA LEU A 44 -10.47 -7.11 -12.13
C LEU A 44 -9.34 -7.17 -13.18
N LEU A 45 -9.49 -6.44 -14.29
CA LEU A 45 -8.46 -6.36 -15.34
C LEU A 45 -7.20 -5.65 -14.83
N GLN A 46 -7.35 -4.56 -14.08
CA GLN A 46 -6.22 -3.83 -13.47
C GLN A 46 -5.48 -4.71 -12.46
N VAL A 47 -6.19 -5.50 -11.65
CA VAL A 47 -5.57 -6.47 -10.74
C VAL A 47 -4.78 -7.49 -11.52
N GLN A 48 -5.39 -8.08 -12.55
CA GLN A 48 -4.71 -9.06 -13.38
C GLN A 48 -3.42 -8.49 -13.97
N ASP A 49 -3.44 -7.27 -14.50
CA ASP A 49 -2.24 -6.62 -15.04
C ASP A 49 -1.18 -6.39 -13.97
N SER A 50 -1.58 -5.90 -12.79
CA SER A 50 -0.65 -5.70 -11.68
C SER A 50 0.03 -7.01 -11.25
N GLN A 51 -0.73 -8.11 -11.16
CA GLN A 51 -0.23 -9.42 -10.79
C GLN A 51 0.70 -10.00 -11.87
N VAL A 52 0.36 -9.80 -13.15
CA VAL A 52 1.19 -10.27 -14.26
C VAL A 52 2.50 -9.48 -14.34
N MET A 53 2.48 -8.17 -14.07
CA MET A 53 3.70 -7.37 -13.94
C MET A 53 4.58 -7.84 -12.78
N ILE A 54 3.99 -8.13 -11.61
CA ILE A 54 4.71 -8.69 -10.46
C ILE A 54 5.33 -10.04 -10.84
N ARG A 55 4.58 -10.90 -11.53
CA ARG A 55 5.07 -12.21 -12.00
C ARG A 55 6.26 -12.06 -12.95
N ALA A 56 6.22 -11.12 -13.89
CA ALA A 56 7.33 -10.86 -14.79
C ALA A 56 8.57 -10.32 -14.05
N ARG A 57 8.37 -9.44 -13.07
CA ARG A 57 9.44 -8.95 -12.18
C ARG A 57 10.09 -10.12 -11.43
N LEU A 58 9.29 -10.96 -10.78
CA LEU A 58 9.76 -12.12 -10.04
C LEU A 58 10.52 -13.11 -10.93
N LEU A 59 10.04 -13.34 -12.16
CA LEU A 59 10.75 -14.17 -13.13
C LEU A 59 12.12 -13.59 -13.49
N ARG A 60 12.22 -12.26 -13.65
CA ARG A 60 13.48 -11.58 -13.96
C ARG A 60 14.47 -11.62 -12.79
N GLU A 61 13.99 -11.37 -11.57
CA GLU A 61 14.82 -11.28 -10.37
C GLU A 61 15.23 -12.67 -9.85
N ASN A 62 14.29 -13.62 -9.82
CA ASN A 62 14.49 -14.96 -9.25
C ASN A 62 14.61 -16.06 -10.31
N GLY A 63 14.74 -15.70 -11.59
CA GLY A 63 14.86 -16.66 -12.70
C GLY A 63 16.03 -17.62 -12.60
N LYS A 64 17.07 -17.28 -11.83
CA LYS A 64 18.28 -18.09 -11.60
C LYS A 64 18.03 -19.42 -10.87
N TYR A 65 16.92 -19.54 -10.14
CA TYR A 65 16.56 -20.76 -9.40
C TYR A 65 15.78 -21.77 -10.26
N LEU A 66 15.43 -21.39 -11.49
CA LEU A 66 14.65 -22.22 -12.39
C LEU A 66 15.57 -22.94 -13.39
N PRO A 67 15.20 -24.15 -13.84
CA PRO A 67 15.86 -24.79 -14.98
C PRO A 67 15.81 -23.87 -16.20
N ARG A 68 16.90 -23.86 -16.99
CA ARG A 68 17.06 -22.97 -18.15
C ARG A 68 15.89 -23.07 -19.14
N GLN A 69 15.41 -24.28 -19.39
CA GLN A 69 14.27 -24.52 -20.28
C GLN A 69 12.97 -23.91 -19.73
N SER A 70 12.68 -24.09 -18.44
CA SER A 70 11.48 -23.53 -17.81
C SER A 70 11.52 -22.00 -17.75
N PHE A 71 12.70 -21.40 -17.55
CA PHE A 71 12.87 -19.95 -17.64
C PHE A 71 12.64 -19.45 -19.07
N ALA A 72 13.24 -20.10 -20.07
CA ALA A 72 13.09 -19.75 -21.48
C ALA A 72 11.62 -19.83 -21.94
N MET A 73 10.90 -20.90 -21.58
CA MET A 73 9.48 -21.05 -21.89
C MET A 73 8.62 -19.92 -21.30
N ARG A 74 8.84 -19.56 -20.03
CA ARG A 74 8.09 -18.47 -19.38
C ARG A 74 8.46 -17.10 -19.96
N ARG A 75 9.75 -16.86 -20.25
CA ARG A 75 10.21 -15.64 -20.93
C ARG A 75 9.58 -15.51 -22.32
N HIS A 76 9.50 -16.62 -23.06
CA HIS A 76 8.88 -16.66 -24.37
C HIS A 76 7.38 -16.33 -24.30
N TRP A 77 6.63 -16.88 -23.34
CA TRP A 77 5.22 -16.54 -23.13
C TRP A 77 4.96 -15.04 -22.91
N PHE A 78 5.88 -14.35 -22.24
CA PHE A 78 5.77 -12.90 -22.04
C PHE A 78 6.14 -12.07 -23.27
N ASN A 79 7.21 -12.46 -23.97
CA ASN A 79 7.91 -11.59 -24.92
C ASN A 79 7.79 -12.03 -26.39
N ASN A 80 7.07 -13.10 -26.70
CA ASN A 80 6.84 -13.52 -28.09
C ASN A 80 6.19 -12.37 -28.90
N GLU A 81 6.65 -12.18 -30.13
CA GLU A 81 6.25 -11.04 -30.96
C GLU A 81 4.77 -11.12 -31.38
N ASP A 82 4.29 -12.33 -31.69
CA ASP A 82 2.93 -12.57 -32.21
C ASP A 82 1.92 -12.96 -31.12
N THR A 83 2.38 -13.66 -30.07
CA THR A 83 1.53 -14.27 -29.03
C THR A 83 1.85 -13.81 -27.61
N GLY A 84 2.85 -12.94 -27.44
CA GLY A 84 3.33 -12.50 -26.14
C GLY A 84 2.27 -11.72 -25.36
N TYR A 85 2.12 -12.05 -24.08
CA TYR A 85 1.13 -11.41 -23.21
C TYR A 85 1.23 -9.88 -23.22
N PHE A 86 2.45 -9.32 -23.27
CA PHE A 86 2.66 -7.86 -23.27
C PHE A 86 2.50 -7.19 -24.65
N LYS A 87 2.37 -7.95 -25.73
CA LYS A 87 2.30 -7.45 -27.11
C LYS A 87 0.88 -7.51 -27.68
N VAL A 88 0.16 -8.60 -27.39
CA VAL A 88 -1.15 -8.89 -27.98
C VAL A 88 -2.31 -8.21 -27.24
N GLN A 89 -2.13 -7.95 -25.94
CA GLN A 89 -3.21 -7.49 -25.08
C GLN A 89 -3.47 -5.97 -25.27
N LYS A 90 -4.22 -5.61 -26.31
CA LYS A 90 -4.68 -4.22 -26.54
C LYS A 90 -5.78 -3.89 -25.54
N ARG A 91 -5.43 -3.29 -24.40
CA ARG A 91 -6.39 -2.90 -23.36
C ARG A 91 -6.85 -1.47 -23.57
N VAL A 92 -8.14 -1.23 -23.37
CA VAL A 92 -8.69 0.12 -23.32
C VAL A 92 -8.01 0.81 -22.14
N ALA A 93 -7.32 1.92 -22.41
CA ALA A 93 -6.74 2.72 -21.33
C ALA A 93 -7.90 3.11 -20.41
N ALA A 94 -7.82 2.70 -19.13
CA ALA A 94 -8.84 3.03 -18.15
C ALA A 94 -9.06 4.55 -18.18
N SER A 95 -10.28 4.98 -18.53
CA SER A 95 -10.69 6.37 -18.41
C SER A 95 -10.57 6.74 -16.94
N GLN A 96 -9.65 7.65 -16.66
CA GLN A 96 -9.32 8.12 -15.30
C GLN A 96 -10.53 8.76 -14.61
#